data_AF-A0A1H6LH49-F1
#
_entry.id   AF-A0A1H6LH49-F1
#
_cell.length_a   1.000
_cell.length_b   1.000
_cell.length_c   1.000
_cell.angle_alpha   90.00
_cell.angle_beta   90.00
_cell.angle_gamma   90.00
#
_symmetry.space_group_name_H-M   'P 1'
#
loop_
_entity.id
_entity.type
_entity.pdbx_description
1 polymer ?
#
loop_
_entity_poly.entity_id
_entity_poly.type
_entity_poly.pdbx_seq_one_letter_code
_entity_poly.pdbx_strand_id
1 'polypeptide(L)'
;MNIFLTLTFLFAIGSMLGWGLEVLFRRCVTQKKCENPGILTGPCLPLYGFSLCILYLLTQLEHTLPVKTEWLEKLILFALMAIAITALEYLIGTLMLSVAHIRLWDYFDCKWNINGIICPQYTFYWMLLSAVYYFLIHPHTLNALDWLSHNLAFSFGIGFFYGIFVIDVAYSTHIMNYISRFADENQIVIHLESLRKYVQEGFKQRKPRFLLSLKPEKPLSEILEQYKNKLSFSKKNNSN
;
A
#
# COMPACT_ATOMS: atom_id res chain seq x y z
N MET A 1 5.94 16.59 -22.64
CA MET A 1 5.56 16.94 -21.25
C MET A 1 6.69 16.61 -20.30
N ASN A 2 6.89 17.40 -19.22
CA ASN A 2 7.92 17.13 -18.23
C ASN A 2 7.70 15.76 -17.56
N ILE A 3 8.74 14.92 -17.54
CA ILE A 3 8.70 13.59 -16.89
C ILE A 3 8.25 13.68 -15.43
N PHE A 4 8.63 14.75 -14.74
CA PHE A 4 8.21 15.03 -13.37
C PHE A 4 6.68 15.11 -13.25
N LEU A 5 6.01 15.90 -14.10
CA LEU A 5 4.55 16.05 -14.07
C LEU A 5 3.85 14.72 -14.40
N THR A 6 4.41 13.95 -15.33
CA THR A 6 3.92 12.62 -15.66
C THR A 6 3.96 11.69 -14.44
N LEU A 7 5.10 11.62 -13.76
CA LEU A 7 5.26 10.77 -12.57
C LEU A 7 4.37 11.24 -11.41
N THR A 8 4.23 12.54 -11.20
CA THR A 8 3.34 13.12 -10.20
C THR A 8 1.88 12.74 -10.45
N PHE A 9 1.42 12.83 -11.70
CA PHE A 9 0.06 12.41 -12.05
C PHE A 9 -0.16 10.91 -11.88
N LEU A 10 0.79 10.10 -12.37
CA LEU A 10 0.75 8.65 -12.23
C LEU A 10 0.75 8.21 -10.77
N PHE A 11 1.58 8.84 -9.93
CA PHE A 11 1.59 8.56 -8.51
C PHE A 11 0.22 8.85 -7.87
N ALA A 12 -0.39 9.99 -8.18
CA ALA A 12 -1.68 10.37 -7.62
C ALA A 12 -2.79 9.38 -8.00
N ILE A 13 -2.94 9.11 -9.30
CA ILE A 13 -3.95 8.16 -9.79
C ILE A 13 -3.66 6.74 -9.30
N GLY A 14 -2.41 6.29 -9.38
CA GLY A 14 -2.00 4.97 -8.93
C GLY A 14 -2.25 4.75 -7.44
N SER A 15 -2.01 5.77 -6.62
CA SER A 15 -2.29 5.71 -5.18
C SER A 15 -3.79 5.62 -4.86
N MET A 16 -4.64 6.33 -5.60
CA MET A 16 -6.10 6.31 -5.41
C MET A 16 -6.74 5.04 -5.98
N LEU A 17 -6.38 4.65 -7.21
CA LEU A 17 -6.89 3.45 -7.85
C LEU A 17 -6.42 2.19 -7.13
N GLY A 18 -5.15 2.15 -6.71
CA GLY A 18 -4.61 1.05 -5.92
C GLY A 18 -5.36 0.89 -4.59
N TRP A 19 -5.65 1.99 -3.90
CA TRP A 19 -6.49 1.95 -2.70
C TRP A 19 -7.89 1.40 -2.99
N GLY A 20 -8.55 1.89 -4.06
CA GLY A 20 -9.88 1.43 -4.45
C GLY A 20 -9.92 -0.05 -4.83
N LEU A 21 -8.93 -0.52 -5.60
CA LEU A 21 -8.78 -1.91 -6.01
C LEU A 21 -8.60 -2.83 -4.80
N GLU A 22 -7.75 -2.44 -3.84
CA GLU A 22 -7.47 -3.22 -2.64
C GLU A 22 -8.68 -3.28 -1.71
N VAL A 23 -9.43 -2.17 -1.55
CA VAL A 23 -10.71 -2.16 -0.83
C VAL A 23 -11.73 -3.07 -1.50
N LEU A 24 -11.85 -3.01 -2.83
CA LEU A 24 -12.76 -3.85 -3.59
C LEU A 24 -12.37 -5.32 -3.50
N PHE A 25 -11.08 -5.64 -3.63
CA PHE A 25 -10.54 -6.99 -3.51
C PHE A 25 -10.85 -7.58 -2.13
N ARG A 26 -10.60 -6.85 -1.04
CA ARG A 26 -10.90 -7.31 0.33
C ARG A 26 -12.39 -7.52 0.57
N ARG A 27 -13.23 -6.67 -0.04
CA ARG A 27 -14.69 -6.79 0.05
C ARG A 27 -15.22 -8.00 -0.73
N CYS A 28 -14.73 -8.21 -1.96
CA CYS A 28 -15.23 -9.26 -2.85
C CYS A 28 -14.67 -10.63 -2.53
N VAL A 29 -13.37 -10.73 -2.25
CA VAL A 29 -12.67 -12.01 -2.09
C VAL A 29 -12.69 -12.50 -0.65
N THR A 30 -12.49 -11.60 0.33
CA THR A 30 -12.34 -12.00 1.73
C THR A 30 -13.62 -11.83 2.55
N GLN A 31 -14.70 -11.27 1.98
CA GLN A 31 -15.92 -10.83 2.67
C GLN A 31 -15.66 -10.01 3.95
N LYS A 32 -14.46 -9.45 4.09
CA LYS A 32 -14.11 -8.55 5.19
C LYS A 32 -14.78 -7.21 4.91
N LYS A 33 -15.14 -6.48 5.98
CA LYS A 33 -15.68 -5.12 5.84
C LYS A 33 -14.66 -4.24 5.13
N CYS A 34 -15.12 -3.15 4.49
CA CYS A 34 -14.24 -2.15 3.87
C CYS A 34 -13.27 -1.59 4.93
N GLU A 35 -12.06 -2.15 4.98
CA GLU A 35 -10.99 -1.77 5.89
C GLU A 35 -9.92 -1.06 5.06
N ASN A 36 -9.38 0.03 5.59
CA ASN A 36 -8.31 0.77 4.90
C ASN A 36 -7.03 -0.09 4.87
N PRO A 37 -6.51 -0.45 3.68
CA PRO A 37 -5.44 -1.43 3.55
C PRO A 37 -4.01 -0.87 3.61
N GLY A 38 -3.80 0.42 3.87
CA GLY A 38 -2.47 1.05 3.86
C GLY A 38 -2.00 1.60 5.20
N ILE A 39 -0.76 2.11 5.26
CA ILE A 39 -0.26 2.89 6.42
C ILE A 39 -1.12 4.13 6.66
N LEU A 40 -1.51 4.79 5.57
CA LEU A 40 -2.23 6.05 5.56
C LEU A 40 -3.67 5.90 6.04
N THR A 41 -4.19 7.00 6.59
CA THR A 41 -5.55 7.07 7.12
C THR A 41 -6.54 7.42 6.02
N GLY A 42 -6.11 8.18 5.00
CA GLY A 42 -6.89 8.56 3.83
C GLY A 42 -6.96 7.48 2.74
N PRO A 43 -7.72 7.74 1.66
CA PRO A 43 -7.92 6.83 0.54
C PRO A 43 -6.73 6.85 -0.43
N CYS A 44 -5.52 6.61 0.09
CA CYS A 44 -4.28 6.69 -0.67
C CYS A 44 -3.36 5.54 -0.28
N LEU A 45 -2.86 4.83 -1.28
CA LEU A 45 -1.92 3.73 -1.10
C LEU A 45 -0.62 4.00 -1.89
N PRO A 46 0.37 4.69 -1.29
CA PRO A 46 1.61 5.13 -1.94
C PRO A 46 2.37 4.01 -2.62
N LEU A 47 2.32 2.80 -2.04
CA LEU A 47 2.96 1.62 -2.61
C LEU A 47 2.51 1.41 -4.05
N TYR A 48 1.21 1.48 -4.32
CA TYR A 48 0.67 1.36 -5.68
C TYR A 48 1.00 2.57 -6.57
N GLY A 49 1.05 3.78 -6.00
CA GLY A 49 1.51 4.97 -6.72
C GLY A 49 2.95 4.84 -7.20
N PHE A 50 3.86 4.42 -6.32
CA PHE A 50 5.25 4.14 -6.68
C PHE A 50 5.37 2.98 -7.66
N SER A 51 4.60 1.90 -7.49
CA SER A 51 4.55 0.80 -8.45
C SER A 51 4.15 1.28 -9.84
N LEU A 52 3.14 2.14 -9.98
CA LEU A 52 2.71 2.65 -11.28
C LEU A 52 3.79 3.52 -11.94
N CYS A 53 4.50 4.34 -11.16
CA CYS A 53 5.64 5.10 -11.64
C CYS A 53 6.78 4.19 -12.13
N ILE A 54 7.12 3.14 -11.38
CA ILE A 54 8.13 2.16 -11.77
C ILE A 54 7.72 1.44 -13.05
N LEU A 55 6.47 0.99 -13.15
CA LEU A 55 5.94 0.35 -14.34
C LEU A 55 6.05 1.26 -15.56
N TYR A 56 5.66 2.53 -15.44
CA TYR A 56 5.78 3.50 -16.52
C TYR A 56 7.24 3.74 -16.94
N LEU A 57 8.17 3.84 -15.99
CA LEU A 57 9.60 4.02 -16.32
C LEU A 57 10.17 2.77 -17.01
N LEU A 58 9.76 1.57 -16.58
CA LEU A 58 10.18 0.32 -17.20
C LEU A 58 9.61 0.16 -18.60
N THR A 59 8.37 0.59 -18.88
CA THR A 59 7.85 0.55 -20.26
C THR A 59 8.62 1.45 -21.21
N GLN A 60 9.12 2.61 -20.75
CA GLN A 60 9.98 3.45 -21.59
C GLN A 60 11.31 2.78 -21.97
N LEU A 61 11.74 1.76 -21.20
CA LEU A 61 12.96 1.01 -21.45
C LEU A 61 12.75 -0.18 -22.40
N GLU A 62 11.51 -0.48 -22.83
CA GLU A 62 11.20 -1.60 -23.73
C GLU A 62 12.14 -1.63 -24.94
N HIS A 63 12.19 -0.53 -25.70
CA HIS A 63 13.02 -0.42 -26.91
C HIS A 63 14.55 -0.44 -26.69
N THR A 64 15.02 -0.46 -25.45
CA THR A 64 16.46 -0.54 -25.13
C THR A 64 16.92 -1.98 -24.89
N LEU A 65 16.00 -2.94 -24.83
CA LEU A 65 16.32 -4.34 -24.62
C LEU A 65 16.95 -4.94 -25.89
N PRO A 66 18.13 -5.56 -25.82
CA PRO A 66 18.81 -6.14 -26.98
C PRO A 66 18.22 -7.50 -27.39
N VAL A 67 16.90 -7.58 -27.56
CA VAL A 67 16.16 -8.81 -27.86
C VAL A 67 15.46 -8.65 -29.20
N LYS A 68 15.75 -9.54 -30.15
CA LYS A 68 15.17 -9.48 -31.51
C LYS A 68 13.76 -10.07 -31.62
N THR A 69 13.30 -10.74 -30.58
CA THR A 69 12.05 -11.52 -30.57
C THR A 69 11.01 -10.80 -29.72
N GLU A 70 9.98 -10.25 -30.36
CA GLU A 70 8.97 -9.38 -29.71
C GLU A 70 8.27 -10.01 -28.49
N TRP A 71 7.93 -11.32 -28.55
CA TRP A 71 7.26 -11.98 -27.44
C TRP A 71 8.19 -12.20 -26.23
N LEU A 72 9.49 -12.44 -26.50
CA LEU A 72 10.48 -12.68 -25.45
C LEU A 72 10.84 -11.36 -24.76
N GLU A 73 10.93 -10.27 -25.53
CA GLU A 73 11.15 -8.92 -25.01
C GLU A 73 10.06 -8.52 -24.01
N LYS A 74 8.78 -8.72 -24.35
CA LYS A 74 7.65 -8.45 -23.45
C LYS A 74 7.64 -9.33 -22.21
N LEU A 75 7.98 -10.61 -22.35
CA LEU A 75 8.07 -11.52 -21.20
C LEU A 75 9.16 -11.05 -20.23
N ILE A 76 10.33 -10.70 -20.75
CA ILE A 76 11.44 -10.15 -19.94
C ILE A 76 11.01 -8.85 -19.28
N LEU A 77 10.33 -7.95 -19.99
CA LEU A 77 9.81 -6.71 -19.44
C LEU A 77 8.86 -6.96 -18.25
N PHE A 78 7.89 -7.87 -18.40
CA PHE A 78 6.95 -8.20 -17.31
C PHE A 78 7.64 -8.88 -16.12
N ALA A 79 8.68 -9.69 -16.38
CA ALA A 79 9.50 -10.26 -15.32
C ALA A 79 10.28 -9.18 -14.57
N LEU A 80 10.89 -8.22 -15.27
CA LEU A 80 11.58 -7.09 -14.65
C LEU A 80 10.63 -6.22 -13.83
N MET A 81 9.43 -5.96 -14.35
CA MET A 81 8.38 -5.23 -13.64
C MET A 81 7.94 -5.95 -12.36
N ALA A 82 7.68 -7.25 -12.43
CA ALA A 82 7.33 -8.05 -11.27
C ALA A 82 8.43 -8.03 -10.21
N ILE A 83 9.70 -8.20 -10.63
CA ILE A 83 10.85 -8.12 -9.74
C ILE A 83 10.95 -6.73 -9.09
N ALA A 84 10.77 -5.66 -9.86
CA ALA A 84 10.85 -4.29 -9.33
C ALA A 84 9.75 -3.99 -8.31
N ILE A 85 8.52 -4.45 -8.56
CA ILE A 85 7.41 -4.32 -7.60
C ILE A 85 7.68 -5.16 -6.35
N THR A 86 8.07 -6.42 -6.50
CA THR A 86 8.41 -7.28 -5.35
C THR A 86 9.58 -6.71 -4.54
N ALA A 87 10.58 -6.10 -5.19
CA ALA A 87 11.67 -5.42 -4.52
C ALA A 87 11.20 -4.19 -3.72
N LEU A 88 10.26 -3.41 -4.28
CA LEU A 88 9.62 -2.29 -3.58
C LEU A 88 8.84 -2.80 -2.36
N GLU A 89 8.05 -3.86 -2.49
CA GLU A 89 7.34 -4.48 -1.37
C GLU A 89 8.29 -4.96 -0.28
N TYR A 90 9.37 -5.64 -0.67
CA TYR A 90 10.37 -6.11 0.26
C TYR A 90 11.04 -4.95 1.01
N LEU A 91 11.40 -3.88 0.30
CA LEU A 91 12.00 -2.68 0.90
C LEU A 91 11.05 -2.02 1.90
N ILE A 92 9.80 -1.78 1.51
CA ILE A 92 8.79 -1.13 2.38
C ILE A 92 8.49 -2.03 3.59
N GLY A 93 8.27 -3.32 3.36
CA GLY A 93 7.96 -4.27 4.43
C GLY A 93 9.11 -4.43 5.42
N THR A 94 10.36 -4.51 4.93
CA THR A 94 11.55 -4.61 5.78
C THR A 94 11.78 -3.32 6.54
N LEU A 95 11.67 -2.16 5.91
CA LEU A 95 11.83 -0.87 6.57
C LEU A 95 10.80 -0.68 7.70
N MET A 96 9.55 -1.07 7.47
CA MET A 96 8.51 -0.99 8.51
C MET A 96 8.73 -1.99 9.65
N LEU A 97 9.22 -3.19 9.34
CA LEU A 97 9.52 -4.18 10.38
C LEU A 97 10.76 -3.79 11.20
N SER A 98 11.80 -3.24 10.57
CA SER A 98 13.07 -2.90 11.22
C SER A 98 13.05 -1.55 11.92
N VAL A 99 12.36 -0.55 11.37
CA VAL A 99 12.33 0.82 11.93
C VAL A 99 11.13 1.01 12.85
N ALA A 100 9.97 0.46 12.46
CA ALA A 100 8.72 0.71 13.18
C ALA A 100 8.25 -0.47 14.03
N HIS A 101 8.91 -1.64 13.95
CA HIS A 101 8.48 -2.89 14.58
C HIS A 101 7.02 -3.27 14.27
N ILE A 102 6.54 -2.84 13.10
CA ILE A 102 5.15 -2.98 12.66
C ILE A 102 5.11 -3.80 11.39
N ARG A 103 4.26 -4.83 11.42
CA ARG A 103 3.98 -5.66 10.26
C ARG A 103 2.73 -5.14 9.54
N LEU A 104 2.90 -4.73 8.29
CA LEU A 104 1.82 -4.20 7.44
C LEU A 104 0.93 -5.29 6.86
N TRP A 105 1.55 -6.33 6.30
CA TRP A 105 0.91 -7.49 5.71
C TRP A 105 1.65 -8.75 6.16
N ASP A 106 0.99 -9.90 6.02
CA ASP A 106 1.55 -11.17 6.46
C ASP A 106 1.38 -12.26 5.41
N TYR A 107 2.50 -12.83 4.97
CA TYR A 107 2.56 -13.93 4.02
C TYR A 107 3.18 -15.21 4.61
N PHE A 108 3.20 -15.38 5.94
CA PHE A 108 3.70 -16.61 6.57
C PHE A 108 3.00 -17.88 6.08
N ASP A 109 1.71 -17.80 5.77
CA ASP A 109 0.93 -18.94 5.25
C ASP A 109 1.27 -19.31 3.79
N CYS A 110 2.05 -18.49 3.09
CA CYS A 110 2.45 -18.74 1.71
C CYS A 110 3.71 -19.61 1.64
N LYS A 111 3.73 -20.57 0.72
CA LYS A 111 4.93 -21.38 0.43
C LYS A 111 6.06 -20.49 -0.09
N TRP A 112 7.30 -20.79 0.32
CA TRP A 112 8.51 -20.06 -0.11
C TRP A 112 8.50 -18.56 0.22
N ASN A 113 7.83 -18.17 1.31
CA ASN A 113 7.87 -16.78 1.76
C ASN A 113 9.27 -16.41 2.30
N ILE A 114 9.67 -15.15 2.08
CA ILE A 114 10.90 -14.58 2.64
C ILE A 114 10.50 -13.62 3.75
N ASN A 115 10.88 -13.93 5.00
CA ASN A 115 10.55 -13.19 6.23
C ASN A 115 9.03 -12.98 6.47
N GLY A 116 8.17 -13.70 5.75
CA GLY A 116 6.73 -13.44 5.66
C GLY A 116 6.37 -12.09 5.00
N ILE A 117 7.31 -11.45 4.30
CA ILE A 117 7.14 -10.12 3.67
C ILE A 117 6.84 -10.22 2.18
N ILE A 118 7.48 -11.15 1.47
CA ILE A 118 7.22 -11.42 0.05
C ILE A 118 7.04 -12.92 -0.16
N CYS A 119 6.32 -13.31 -1.21
CA CYS A 119 6.30 -14.71 -1.66
C CYS A 119 6.23 -14.81 -3.20
N PRO A 120 6.74 -15.90 -3.80
CA PRO A 120 6.73 -16.08 -5.26
C PRO A 120 5.33 -16.06 -5.87
N GLN A 121 4.31 -16.50 -5.13
CA GLN A 121 2.93 -16.48 -5.59
C GLN A 121 2.43 -15.05 -5.84
N TYR A 122 2.73 -14.10 -4.96
CA TYR A 122 2.39 -12.69 -5.17
C TYR A 122 3.25 -12.04 -6.26
N THR A 123 4.53 -12.40 -6.37
CA THR A 123 5.37 -11.97 -7.52
C THR A 123 4.77 -12.40 -8.86
N PHE A 124 4.18 -13.59 -8.94
CA PHE A 124 3.47 -14.03 -10.14
C PHE A 124 2.21 -13.19 -10.41
N TYR A 125 1.43 -12.86 -9.38
CA TYR A 125 0.30 -11.92 -9.54
C TYR A 125 0.77 -10.53 -9.98
N TRP A 126 1.92 -10.04 -9.51
CA TRP A 126 2.49 -8.78 -9.97
C TRP A 126 2.90 -8.83 -11.44
N MET A 127 3.44 -9.95 -11.91
CA MET A 127 3.71 -10.15 -13.33
C MET A 127 2.42 -10.06 -14.17
N LEU A 128 1.35 -10.74 -13.76
CA LEU A 128 0.07 -10.67 -14.45
C LEU A 128 -0.52 -9.26 -14.44
N LEU A 129 -0.46 -8.57 -13.29
CA LEU A 129 -0.95 -7.21 -13.16
C LEU A 129 -0.12 -6.22 -13.99
N SER A 130 1.19 -6.45 -14.12
CA SER A 130 2.08 -5.67 -14.99
C SER A 130 1.72 -5.84 -16.46
N ALA A 131 1.37 -7.07 -16.88
CA ALA A 131 0.87 -7.32 -18.24
C ALA A 131 -0.48 -6.59 -18.48
N VAL A 132 -1.40 -6.66 -17.52
CA VAL A 132 -2.67 -5.92 -17.55
C VAL A 132 -2.42 -4.41 -17.67
N TYR A 133 -1.50 -3.87 -16.86
CA TYR A 133 -1.09 -2.47 -16.95
C TYR A 133 -0.56 -2.14 -18.35
N TYR A 134 0.35 -2.94 -18.89
CA TYR A 134 0.96 -2.70 -20.20
C TYR A 134 -0.06 -2.67 -21.33
N PHE A 135 -0.97 -3.64 -21.39
CA PHE A 135 -1.92 -3.73 -22.50
C PHE A 135 -3.12 -2.78 -22.36
N LEU A 136 -3.60 -2.55 -21.14
CA LEU A 136 -4.85 -1.82 -20.92
C LEU A 136 -4.62 -0.39 -20.43
N ILE A 137 -3.64 -0.15 -19.55
CA ILE A 137 -3.50 1.14 -18.87
C ILE A 137 -2.47 2.03 -19.59
N HIS A 138 -1.32 1.46 -19.98
CA HIS A 138 -0.24 2.17 -20.63
C HIS A 138 -0.66 2.95 -21.90
N PRO A 139 -1.42 2.38 -22.87
CA PRO A 139 -1.81 3.13 -24.06
C PRO A 139 -2.72 4.33 -23.74
N HIS A 140 -3.57 4.21 -22.72
CA HIS A 140 -4.44 5.30 -22.29
C HIS A 140 -3.72 6.34 -21.43
N THR A 141 -2.58 5.97 -20.83
CA THR A 141 -1.79 6.86 -19.97
C THR A 141 -1.31 8.08 -20.73
N LEU A 142 -0.78 7.90 -21.95
CA LEU A 142 -0.27 9.01 -22.76
C LEU A 142 -1.37 9.99 -23.17
N ASN A 143 -2.56 9.48 -23.52
CA ASN A 143 -3.71 10.31 -23.88
C ASN A 143 -4.26 11.09 -22.67
N ALA A 144 -4.34 10.43 -21.50
CA ALA A 144 -4.77 11.09 -20.26
C ALA A 144 -3.79 12.19 -19.85
N LEU A 145 -2.50 11.95 -20.03
CA LEU A 145 -1.43 12.92 -19.80
C LEU A 145 -1.50 14.10 -20.78
N ASP A 146 -1.71 13.85 -22.07
CA ASP A 146 -1.84 14.91 -23.05
C ASP A 146 -3.06 15.79 -22.76
N TRP A 147 -4.21 15.17 -22.47
CA TRP A 147 -5.41 15.89 -22.03
C TRP A 147 -5.16 16.71 -20.77
N LEU A 148 -4.47 16.14 -19.77
CA LEU A 148 -4.10 16.84 -18.54
C LEU A 148 -3.28 18.11 -18.83
N SER A 149 -2.31 18.01 -19.73
CA SER A 149 -1.39 19.11 -20.03
C SER A 149 -2.08 20.33 -20.63
N HIS A 150 -3.19 20.10 -21.35
CA HIS A 150 -3.99 21.16 -21.96
C HIS A 150 -5.05 21.73 -21.00
N ASN A 151 -5.27 21.11 -19.83
CA ASN A 151 -6.29 21.50 -18.86
C ASN A 151 -5.68 22.02 -17.55
N LEU A 152 -5.35 23.31 -17.51
CA LEU A 152 -4.80 24.02 -16.34
C LEU A 152 -5.60 23.81 -15.04
N ALA A 153 -6.94 23.72 -15.13
CA ALA A 153 -7.79 23.48 -13.98
C ALA A 153 -7.51 22.13 -13.30
N PHE A 154 -7.10 21.12 -14.08
CA PHE A 154 -6.79 19.80 -13.54
C PHE A 154 -5.43 19.80 -12.82
N SER A 155 -4.47 20.62 -13.24
CA SER A 155 -3.22 20.82 -12.49
C SER A 155 -3.49 21.34 -11.07
N PHE A 156 -4.49 22.21 -10.89
CA PHE A 156 -4.93 22.64 -9.56
C PHE A 156 -5.52 21.47 -8.74
N GLY A 157 -6.32 20.61 -9.37
CA GLY A 157 -6.86 19.40 -8.73
C GLY A 157 -5.78 18.45 -8.23
N ILE A 158 -4.72 18.24 -9.02
CA ILE A 158 -3.54 17.45 -8.59
C ILE A 158 -2.84 18.14 -7.42
N GLY A 159 -2.63 19.46 -7.47
CA GLY A 159 -2.05 20.21 -6.36
C GLY A 159 -2.85 20.06 -5.06
N PHE A 160 -4.18 20.12 -5.14
CA PHE A 160 -5.07 19.90 -4.00
C PHE A 160 -4.97 18.49 -3.43
N PHE A 161 -4.92 17.47 -4.30
CA PHE A 161 -4.66 16.08 -3.91
C PHE A 161 -3.36 15.96 -3.11
N TYR A 162 -2.26 16.55 -3.59
CA TYR A 162 -0.99 16.54 -2.88
C TYR A 162 -1.03 17.29 -1.54
N GLY A 163 -1.80 18.38 -1.45
CA GLY A 163 -2.05 19.07 -0.19
C GLY A 163 -2.69 18.15 0.86
N ILE A 164 -3.78 17.46 0.50
CA ILE A 164 -4.43 16.48 1.37
C ILE A 164 -3.48 15.32 1.70
N PHE A 165 -2.78 14.82 0.69
CA PHE A 165 -1.82 13.71 0.83
C PHE A 165 -0.73 14.03 1.85
N VAL A 166 -0.11 15.22 1.78
CA VAL A 166 0.93 15.64 2.74
C VAL A 166 0.38 15.72 4.16
N ILE A 167 -0.83 16.26 4.35
CA ILE A 167 -1.48 16.31 5.65
C ILE A 167 -1.73 14.90 6.20
N ASP A 168 -2.25 13.99 5.35
CA ASP A 168 -2.52 12.60 5.74
C ASP A 168 -1.23 11.82 6.05
N VAL A 169 -0.16 12.05 5.29
CA VAL A 169 1.18 11.50 5.56
C VAL A 169 1.70 12.01 6.90
N ALA A 170 1.67 13.32 7.15
CA ALA A 170 2.15 13.90 8.41
C ALA A 170 1.37 13.35 9.61
N TYR A 171 0.05 13.25 9.48
CA TYR A 171 -0.80 12.68 10.51
C TYR A 171 -0.56 11.18 10.74
N SER A 172 -0.49 10.40 9.67
CA SER A 172 -0.33 8.94 9.74
C SER A 172 1.07 8.57 10.26
N THR A 173 2.11 9.32 9.88
CA THR A 173 3.48 9.15 10.39
C THR A 173 3.59 9.49 11.87
N HIS A 174 2.93 10.55 12.35
CA HIS A 174 2.88 10.85 13.78
C HIS A 174 2.28 9.69 14.59
N ILE A 175 1.17 9.12 14.13
CA ILE A 175 0.54 7.95 14.77
C ILE A 175 1.45 6.73 14.69
N MET A 176 2.05 6.48 13.53
CA MET A 176 2.94 5.35 13.32
C MET A 176 4.17 5.41 14.25
N ASN A 177 4.78 6.58 14.41
CA ASN A 177 5.89 6.79 15.33
C ASN A 177 5.49 6.54 16.78
N TYR A 178 4.27 6.90 17.16
CA TYR A 178 3.76 6.61 18.50
C TYR A 178 3.59 5.10 18.72
N ILE A 179 3.00 4.39 17.75
CA ILE A 179 2.82 2.93 17.82
C ILE A 179 4.19 2.23 17.83
N SER A 180 5.13 2.71 17.02
CA SER A 180 6.51 2.18 16.97
C SER A 180 7.23 2.34 18.30
N ARG A 181 7.21 3.53 18.92
CA ARG A 181 7.80 3.71 20.26
C ARG A 181 7.20 2.76 21.29
N PHE A 182 5.88 2.58 21.26
CA PHE A 182 5.21 1.62 22.13
C PHE A 182 5.63 0.17 21.83
N ALA A 183 5.81 -0.20 20.56
CA ALA A 183 6.29 -1.50 20.15
C ALA A 183 7.71 -1.76 20.68
N ASP A 184 8.58 -0.76 20.60
CA ASP A 184 9.97 -0.82 21.05
C ASP A 184 10.08 -0.95 22.58
N GLU A 185 9.33 -0.13 23.31
CA GLU A 185 9.28 -0.16 24.78
C GLU A 185 8.82 -1.52 25.32
N ASN A 186 7.92 -2.18 24.59
CA ASN A 186 7.32 -3.45 25.00
C ASN A 186 7.95 -4.68 24.31
N GLN A 187 8.91 -4.48 23.41
CA GLN A 187 9.57 -5.53 22.63
C GLN A 187 8.57 -6.46 21.93
N ILE A 188 7.50 -5.89 21.36
CA ILE A 188 6.47 -6.63 20.61
C ILE A 188 6.42 -6.20 19.16
N VAL A 189 6.21 -7.15 18.25
CA VAL A 189 5.87 -6.82 16.85
C VAL A 189 4.37 -6.66 16.74
N ILE A 190 3.92 -5.49 16.28
CA ILE A 190 2.50 -5.17 16.15
C ILE A 190 2.04 -5.44 14.72
N HIS A 191 1.02 -6.28 14.56
CA HIS A 191 0.36 -6.47 13.27
C HIS A 191 -0.68 -5.36 13.05
N LEU A 192 -0.47 -4.51 12.05
CA LEU A 192 -1.30 -3.32 11.84
C LEU A 192 -2.76 -3.68 11.53
N GLU A 193 -3.00 -4.74 10.75
CA GLU A 193 -4.36 -5.20 10.42
C GLU A 193 -5.12 -5.65 11.68
N SER A 194 -4.47 -6.36 12.61
CA SER A 194 -5.13 -6.85 13.82
C SER A 194 -5.36 -5.75 14.86
N LEU A 195 -4.42 -4.78 14.98
CA LEU A 195 -4.62 -3.59 15.80
C LEU A 195 -5.83 -2.78 15.30
N ARG A 196 -5.93 -2.56 14.00
CA ARG A 196 -7.08 -1.84 13.42
C ARG A 196 -8.39 -2.56 13.63
N LYS A 197 -8.42 -3.88 13.46
CA LYS A 197 -9.61 -4.68 13.76
C LYS A 197 -10.04 -4.55 15.21
N TYR A 198 -9.09 -4.62 16.15
CA TYR A 198 -9.37 -4.43 17.57
C TYR A 198 -9.99 -3.04 17.86
N VAL A 199 -9.39 -2.00 17.30
CA VAL A 199 -9.88 -0.62 17.42
C VAL A 199 -11.29 -0.49 16.83
N GLN A 200 -11.53 -1.03 15.63
CA GLN A 200 -12.83 -0.98 14.95
C GLN A 200 -13.91 -1.82 15.65
N GLU A 201 -13.57 -2.96 16.24
CA GLU A 201 -14.49 -3.75 17.05
C GLU A 201 -14.90 -3.01 18.32
N GLY A 202 -13.95 -2.34 18.98
CA GLY A 202 -14.24 -1.43 20.09
C GLY A 202 -15.17 -0.28 19.68
N PHE A 203 -14.98 0.28 18.48
CA PHE A 203 -15.84 1.33 17.95
C PHE A 203 -17.19 0.83 17.40
N LYS A 204 -17.33 -0.40 16.90
CA LYS A 204 -18.63 -0.93 16.41
C LYS A 204 -19.69 -1.03 17.51
N GLN A 205 -19.30 -1.08 18.77
CA GLN A 205 -20.23 -0.94 19.89
C GLN A 205 -20.83 0.48 20.00
N ARG A 206 -20.29 1.48 19.30
CA ARG A 206 -20.74 2.88 19.31
C ARG A 206 -20.74 3.48 17.88
N LYS A 207 -21.92 3.48 17.24
CA LYS A 207 -22.35 4.10 15.95
C LYS A 207 -21.27 4.54 14.92
N PRO A 208 -21.41 4.16 13.63
CA PRO A 208 -20.42 4.45 12.60
C PRO A 208 -20.45 5.92 12.17
N ARG A 209 -19.32 6.63 12.23
CA ARG A 209 -19.08 7.86 11.45
C ARG A 209 -18.02 7.57 10.39
N PHE A 210 -18.42 7.75 9.14
CA PHE A 210 -17.78 7.19 7.95
C PHE A 210 -16.53 7.94 7.46
N LEU A 211 -16.13 9.04 8.11
CA LEU A 211 -15.19 10.00 7.50
C LEU A 211 -14.01 10.48 8.36
N LEU A 212 -13.83 9.99 9.59
CA LEU A 212 -12.67 10.36 10.40
C LEU A 212 -12.22 9.19 11.29
N SER A 213 -11.42 8.29 10.70
CA SER A 213 -11.12 6.97 11.29
C SER A 213 -10.13 6.97 12.46
N LEU A 214 -9.62 8.12 12.95
CA LEU A 214 -8.60 8.15 14.02
C LEU A 214 -8.74 9.37 14.95
N LYS A 215 -9.93 9.82 15.34
CA LYS A 215 -10.03 10.62 16.58
C LYS A 215 -10.31 9.67 17.75
N PRO A 216 -9.30 9.18 18.47
CA PRO A 216 -9.56 8.40 19.66
C PRO A 216 -10.08 9.35 20.76
N GLU A 217 -11.28 9.07 21.29
CA GLU A 217 -11.82 9.76 22.49
C GLU A 217 -11.04 9.38 23.76
N LYS A 218 -10.26 8.29 23.69
CA LYS A 218 -9.31 7.83 24.70
C LYS A 218 -7.87 8.09 24.23
N PRO A 219 -6.89 8.31 25.12
CA PRO A 219 -5.51 8.44 24.71
C PRO A 219 -5.04 7.14 24.03
N LEU A 220 -4.24 7.27 22.96
CA LEU A 220 -3.74 6.15 22.16
C LEU A 220 -2.96 5.13 23.01
N SER A 221 -2.33 5.58 24.12
CA SER A 221 -1.68 4.72 25.12
C SER A 221 -2.63 3.68 25.72
N GLU A 222 -3.81 4.09 26.16
CA GLU A 222 -4.77 3.21 26.85
C GLU A 222 -5.24 2.08 25.91
N ILE A 223 -5.43 2.40 24.62
CA ILE A 223 -5.80 1.43 23.59
C ILE A 223 -4.68 0.42 23.36
N LEU A 224 -3.43 0.88 23.29
CA LEU A 224 -2.27 0.02 23.08
C LEU A 224 -2.00 -0.88 24.29
N GLU A 225 -2.17 -0.38 25.51
CA GLU A 225 -2.08 -1.18 26.73
C GLU A 225 -3.16 -2.28 26.80
N GLN A 226 -4.40 -1.92 26.50
CA GLN A 226 -5.50 -2.90 26.43
C GLN A 226 -5.24 -3.96 25.36
N TYR A 227 -4.71 -3.55 24.21
CA TYR A 227 -4.32 -4.46 23.14
C TYR A 227 -3.16 -5.39 23.55
N LYS A 228 -2.12 -4.87 24.20
CA LYS A 228 -1.01 -5.66 24.76
C LYS A 228 -1.52 -6.72 25.74
N ASN A 229 -2.43 -6.34 26.63
CA ASN A 229 -3.05 -7.27 27.58
C ASN A 229 -3.81 -8.38 26.86
N LYS A 230 -4.59 -8.06 25.81
CA LYS A 230 -5.26 -9.08 25.00
C LYS A 230 -4.27 -10.06 24.36
N LEU A 231 -3.14 -9.58 23.84
CA LEU A 231 -2.10 -10.44 23.27
C LEU A 231 -1.46 -11.38 24.31
N SER A 232 -1.21 -10.89 25.53
CA SER A 232 -0.64 -11.71 26.61
C SER A 232 -1.63 -12.79 27.10
N PHE A 233 -2.91 -12.46 27.22
CA PHE A 233 -3.97 -13.42 27.54
C PHE A 233 -4.12 -14.50 26.45
N SER A 234 -4.07 -14.14 25.17
CA SER A 234 -4.15 -15.11 24.07
C SER A 234 -2.96 -16.05 24.02
N LYS A 235 -1.74 -15.59 24.32
CA LYS A 235 -0.55 -16.45 24.42
C LYS A 235 -0.66 -17.44 25.58
N LYS A 236 -1.19 -17.00 26.72
CA LYS A 236 -1.36 -17.84 27.92
C LYS A 236 -2.39 -18.95 27.73
N ASN A 237 -3.48 -18.69 27.01
CA ASN A 237 -4.50 -19.70 26.71
C ASN A 237 -4.12 -20.72 25.63
N ASN A 238 -3.20 -20.39 24.71
CA ASN A 238 -2.70 -21.33 23.70
C ASN A 238 -1.54 -22.23 24.19
N SER A 239 -1.08 -22.03 25.44
CA SER A 239 0.02 -22.78 26.04
C SER A 239 -0.45 -23.81 27.09
N ASN A 240 -1.76 -23.93 27.29
CA ASN A 240 -2.45 -24.94 28.10
C ASN A 240 -3.23 -25.88 27.19
#